data_AF-A0A2K3JNS7-F1
#
_entry.id   AF-A0A2K3JNS7-F1
#
_cell.length_a   1.000
_cell.length_b   1.000
_cell.length_c   1.000
_cell.angle_alpha   90.00
_cell.angle_beta   90.00
_cell.angle_gamma   90.00
#
_symmetry.space_group_name_H-M   'P 1'
#
loop_
_entity.id
_entity.type
_entity.pdbx_description
1 polymer ?
#
loop_
_entity_poly.entity_id
_entity_poly.type
_entity_poly.pdbx_seq_one_letter_code
_entity_poly.pdbx_strand_id
1 'polypeptide(L)' 'MKRLIARVTLSCPQIGKHGGKLTFVPESLEELLDIGAKMFDFSPTKVLTKEGAEIDDIDLIRDGDHLIIATDWRGKGKQ' A
#
# COMPACT_ATOMS: atom_id res chain seq x y z
N MET A 1 -20.79 -16.79 -10.10
CA MET A 1 -20.31 -15.48 -10.58
C MET A 1 -18.81 -15.42 -10.33
N LYS A 2 -17.98 -15.15 -11.34
CA LYS A 2 -16.54 -14.93 -11.11
C LYS A 2 -16.40 -13.59 -10.41
N ARG A 3 -15.86 -13.56 -9.19
CA ARG A 3 -15.37 -12.31 -8.58
C ARG A 3 -14.29 -11.79 -9.53
N LEU A 4 -14.45 -10.56 -10.03
CA LEU A 4 -13.34 -9.89 -10.70
C LEU A 4 -12.31 -9.63 -9.61
N ILE A 5 -11.12 -10.22 -9.76
CA ILE A 5 -10.04 -10.03 -8.79
C ILE A 5 -9.41 -8.69 -9.12
N ALA A 6 -9.63 -7.70 -8.26
CA ALA A 6 -9.00 -6.39 -8.39
C ALA A 6 -7.50 -6.50 -8.12
N ARG A 7 -6.71 -5.68 -8.81
CA ARG A 7 -5.27 -5.58 -8.65
C ARG A 7 -4.90 -4.15 -8.31
N VAL A 8 -3.86 -3.99 -7.51
CA VAL A 8 -3.32 -2.69 -7.13
C VAL A 8 -1.81 -2.66 -7.27
N THR A 9 -1.29 -1.47 -7.53
CA THR A 9 0.15 -1.19 -7.48
C THR A 9 0.49 -0.67 -6.09
N LEU A 10 1.29 -1.41 -5.33
CA LEU A 10 1.86 -0.95 -4.06
C LEU A 10 3.20 -0.27 -4.29
N SER A 11 3.46 0.83 -3.59
CA SER A 11 4.80 1.43 -3.54
C SER A 11 5.11 2.03 -2.18
N CYS A 12 6.41 2.17 -1.89
CA CYS A 12 6.88 2.84 -0.68
C CYS A 12 8.02 3.82 -1.05
N PRO A 13 7.72 5.13 -1.19
CA PRO A 13 8.72 6.14 -1.56
C PRO A 13 9.92 6.20 -0.60
N GLN A 14 9.71 5.82 0.67
CA GLN A 14 10.73 5.82 1.71
C GLN A 14 11.84 4.80 1.48
N ILE A 15 11.57 3.73 0.71
CA ILE A 15 12.46 2.57 0.61
C ILE A 15 13.36 2.62 -0.63
N GLY A 16 13.26 3.66 -1.47
CA GLY A 16 14.15 3.84 -2.63
C GLY A 16 14.11 2.72 -3.68
N LYS A 17 13.33 1.65 -3.46
CA LYS A 17 13.05 0.60 -4.45
C LYS A 17 12.20 1.26 -5.54
N HIS A 18 12.86 1.63 -6.63
CA HIS A 18 12.35 2.51 -7.72
C HIS A 18 11.14 1.99 -8.52
N GLY A 19 10.43 0.96 -8.07
CA GLY A 19 9.27 0.41 -8.77
C GLY A 19 8.14 0.02 -7.83
N GLY A 20 6.90 0.39 -8.21
CA GLY A 20 5.71 -0.20 -7.62
C GLY A 20 5.61 -1.70 -7.95
N LYS A 21 5.00 -2.47 -7.05
CA LYS A 21 4.75 -3.90 -7.22
C LYS A 21 3.25 -4.14 -7.40
N LEU A 22 2.88 -4.90 -8.42
CA LEU A 22 1.48 -5.26 -8.68
C LEU A 22 1.09 -6.48 -7.83
N THR A 23 -0.05 -6.40 -7.15
CA THR A 23 -0.62 -7.49 -6.35
C THR A 23 -2.14 -7.52 -6.49
N PHE A 24 -2.77 -8.62 -6.10
CA PHE A 24 -4.22 -8.67 -5.93
C PHE A 24 -4.67 -7.93 -4.68
N VAL A 25 -5.88 -7.39 -4.71
CA VAL A 25 -6.55 -6.82 -3.54
C VAL A 25 -6.95 -7.98 -2.61
N PRO A 26 -6.46 -7.99 -1.36
CA PRO A 26 -6.82 -8.98 -0.35
C PRO A 26 -8.21 -8.69 0.25
N GLU A 27 -8.58 -9.41 1.30
CA GLU A 27 -9.88 -9.22 1.97
C GLU A 27 -9.86 -8.11 3.04
N SER A 28 -8.67 -7.63 3.44
CA SER A 28 -8.54 -6.61 4.48
C SER A 28 -7.32 -5.68 4.28
N LEU A 29 -7.36 -4.51 4.92
CA LEU A 29 -6.22 -3.58 4.95
C LEU A 29 -5.02 -4.17 5.71
N GLU A 30 -5.25 -4.97 6.76
CA GLU A 30 -4.19 -5.65 7.51
C GLU A 30 -3.41 -6.62 6.61
N GLU A 31 -4.11 -7.45 5.82
CA GLU A 31 -3.45 -8.32 4.84
C GLU A 31 -2.69 -7.52 3.77
N LEU A 32 -3.21 -6.36 3.36
CA LEU A 32 -2.53 -5.49 2.40
C LEU A 32 -1.23 -4.92 2.98
N LEU A 33 -1.24 -4.54 4.26
CA LEU A 33 -0.05 -4.10 4.99
C LEU A 33 0.97 -5.24 5.13
N ASP A 34 0.54 -6.45 5.43
CA ASP A 34 1.40 -7.65 5.52
C ASP A 34 2.06 -7.99 4.17
N ILE A 35 1.31 -7.89 3.07
CA ILE A 35 1.84 -8.04 1.72
C ILE A 35 2.89 -6.96 1.47
N GLY A 36 2.57 -5.71 1.80
CA GLY A 36 3.50 -4.58 1.72
C GLY A 36 4.78 -4.80 2.52
N ALA A 37 4.66 -5.32 3.74
CA ALA A 37 5.78 -5.59 4.63
C ALA A 37 6.76 -6.58 4.00
N LYS A 38 6.24 -7.70 3.49
CA LYS A 38 7.02 -8.73 2.78
C LYS A 38 7.62 -8.20 1.48
N MET A 39 6.89 -7.35 0.77
CA MET A 39 7.32 -6.81 -0.52
C MET A 39 8.48 -5.81 -0.39
N PHE A 40 8.45 -4.97 0.63
CA PHE A 40 9.35 -3.84 0.76
C PHE A 40 10.37 -4.00 1.90
N ASP A 41 10.21 -5.01 2.75
CA ASP A 41 11.09 -5.33 3.88
C ASP A 41 11.06 -4.25 4.97
N PHE A 42 9.85 -3.86 5.39
CA PHE A 42 9.59 -2.92 6.49
C PHE A 42 8.21 -3.16 7.12
N SER A 43 7.85 -2.45 8.19
CA SER A 43 6.56 -2.60 8.88
C SER A 43 5.63 -1.41 8.62
N PRO A 44 4.87 -1.36 7.50
CA PRO A 44 3.89 -0.32 7.22
C PRO A 44 2.76 -0.33 8.26
N THR A 45 2.23 0.86 8.59
CA THR A 45 1.11 1.01 9.52
C THR A 45 -0.12 1.63 8.86
N LYS A 46 0.02 2.12 7.61
CA LYS A 46 -1.08 2.75 6.88
C LYS A 46 -0.94 2.60 5.38
N VAL A 47 -2.10 2.72 4.72
CA VAL A 47 -2.25 2.71 3.27
C VAL A 47 -2.79 4.07 2.85
N LEU A 48 -2.16 4.69 1.86
CA LEU A 48 -2.56 5.97 1.32
C LEU A 48 -2.87 5.85 -0.17
N THR A 49 -3.70 6.75 -0.69
CA THR A 49 -3.79 7.00 -2.12
C THR A 49 -2.47 7.58 -2.64
N LYS A 50 -2.30 7.60 -3.96
CA LYS A 50 -1.15 8.26 -4.59
C LYS A 50 -1.04 9.74 -4.23
N GLU A 51 -2.16 10.38 -3.92
CA GLU A 51 -2.28 11.78 -3.49
C GLU A 51 -2.03 11.97 -1.99
N GLY A 52 -1.86 10.90 -1.23
CA GLY A 52 -1.52 10.92 0.19
C GLY A 52 -2.72 10.93 1.15
N ALA A 53 -3.94 10.68 0.66
CA ALA A 53 -5.10 10.49 1.53
C ALA A 53 -5.05 9.09 2.17
N GLU A 54 -5.29 9.00 3.46
CA GLU A 54 -5.36 7.70 4.14
C GLU A 54 -6.61 6.93 3.73
N ILE A 55 -6.44 5.62 3.50
CA ILE A 55 -7.52 4.69 3.19
C ILE A 55 -7.83 3.93 4.48
N ASP A 56 -9.04 4.10 4.98
CA ASP A 56 -9.53 3.50 6.23
C ASP A 56 -10.43 2.28 6.00
N ASP A 57 -10.87 2.04 4.75
CA ASP A 57 -11.68 0.89 4.36
C ASP A 57 -11.20 0.25 3.05
N ILE A 58 -11.16 -1.10 3.03
CA ILE A 58 -10.74 -1.92 1.88
C ILE A 58 -11.68 -1.75 0.67
N ASP A 59 -12.98 -1.47 0.90
CA ASP A 59 -13.99 -1.33 -0.15
C ASP A 59 -13.82 -0.04 -0.98
N LEU A 60 -12.97 0.89 -0.52
CA LEU A 60 -12.60 2.10 -1.25
C LEU A 60 -11.60 1.82 -2.38
N ILE A 61 -10.88 0.70 -2.31
CA ILE A 61 -9.83 0.34 -3.28
C ILE A 61 -10.44 -0.24 -4.54
N ARG A 62 -9.96 0.23 -5.71
CA ARG A 62 -10.42 -0.19 -7.04
C ARG A 62 -9.31 -0.89 -7.83
N ASP A 63 -9.73 -1.69 -8.83
CA ASP A 63 -8.79 -2.29 -9.77
C ASP A 63 -8.01 -1.19 -10.50
N GLY A 64 -6.69 -1.33 -10.50
CA GLY A 64 -5.76 -0.38 -11.10
C GLY A 64 -5.24 0.70 -10.15
N ASP A 65 -5.72 0.78 -8.91
CA ASP A 65 -5.26 1.81 -7.98
C ASP A 65 -3.76 1.70 -7.66
N HIS A 66 -3.14 2.87 -7.46
CA HIS A 66 -1.78 2.98 -6.95
C HIS A 66 -1.83 3.42 -5.50
N LEU A 67 -1.46 2.51 -4.61
CA LEU A 67 -1.46 2.72 -3.18
C LEU A 67 -0.03 2.93 -2.66
N ILE A 68 0.11 3.85 -1.72
CA ILE A 68 1.34 4.10 -0.99
C ILE A 68 1.21 3.41 0.37
N ILE A 69 2.13 2.50 0.66
CA ILE A 69 2.27 1.96 2.02
C ILE A 69 3.33 2.76 2.77
N ALA A 70 3.02 3.15 3.99
CA ALA A 70 3.88 3.98 4.80
C ALA A 70 3.77 3.59 6.28
N THR A 71 4.74 4.04 7.06
CA THR A 71 4.64 4.06 8.52
C THR A 71 4.20 5.45 8.98
N ASP A 72 3.68 5.54 10.20
CA ASP A 72 3.37 6.80 10.87
C ASP A 72 4.60 7.62 11.28
N TRP A 73 5.78 7.36 10.69
CA TRP A 73 7.04 7.95 11.10
C TRP A 73 6.95 9.48 11.23
N ARG A 74 6.80 9.93 12.47
CA ARG A 74 7.02 11.30 12.95
C ARG A 74 8.42 11.36 13.54
N GLY A 75 9.43 11.56 12.70
CA GLY A 75 10.80 11.79 13.16
C GLY A 75 11.62 12.54 12.14
N LYS A 76 11.93 13.82 12.42
CA LYS A 76 12.85 14.62 11.61
C LYS A 76 14.26 14.04 11.61
N GLY A 77 14.93 14.08 10.46
CA GLY A 77 16.39 14.07 10.29
C GLY A 77 16.82 13.21 9.10
N LYS A 78 17.46 13.70 8.04
CA LYS A 78 17.96 15.03 7.66
C LYS A 78 17.88 15.14 6.12
N GLN A 79 17.89 16.38 5.67
CA GLN A 79 18.37 16.78 4.33
C GLN A 79 19.72 16.15 4.01
#